data_AF-A0A3M1EH11-F1
#
_entry.id   AF-A0A3M1EH11-F1
#
_cell.length_a   1.000
_cell.length_b   1.000
_cell.length_c   1.000
_cell.angle_alpha   90.00
_cell.angle_beta   90.00
_cell.angle_gamma   90.00
#
_symmetry.space_group_name_H-M   'P 1'
#
loop_
_entity.id
_entity.type
_entity.pdbx_description
1 polymer ?
#
loop_
_entity_poly.entity_id
_entity_poly.type
_entity_poly.pdbx_seq_one_letter_code
_entity_poly.pdbx_strand_id
1 'polypeptide(L)' 'HHPDRTEFQRAVITPRPDGTLTAATTGGQQSSRLLSLHGANGLIILPHGQGDFPAGAQVEAMLFDFSQQATDKTPT' A
#
# COMPACT_ATOMS: atom_id res chain seq x y z
N HIS A 1 3.32 -5.55 -14.98
CA HIS A 1 2.28 -4.61 -15.41
C HIS A 1 1.33 -5.33 -16.37
N HIS A 2 0.03 -5.40 -16.06
CA HIS A 2 -0.98 -5.94 -16.97
C HIS A 2 -1.72 -4.74 -17.57
N PRO A 3 -1.78 -4.59 -18.92
CA PRO A 3 -2.19 -3.33 -19.56
C PRO A 3 -3.64 -2.91 -19.28
N ASP A 4 -4.50 -3.85 -18.88
CA ASP A 4 -5.95 -3.62 -18.71
C ASP A 4 -6.42 -3.69 -17.26
N ARG A 5 -5.50 -3.63 -16.28
CA ARG A 5 -5.85 -3.80 -14.86
C ARG A 5 -5.17 -2.78 -13.99
N THR A 6 -5.96 -2.08 -13.18
CA THR A 6 -5.44 -1.26 -12.09
C THR A 6 -4.55 -2.12 -11.20
N GLU A 7 -3.32 -1.67 -11.01
CA GLU A 7 -2.32 -2.36 -10.22
C GLU A 7 -2.32 -1.79 -8.80
N PHE A 8 -2.41 -2.67 -7.81
CA PHE A 8 -2.32 -2.31 -6.40
C PHE A 8 -0.96 -2.77 -5.88
N GLN A 9 -0.08 -1.81 -5.58
CA GLN A 9 1.27 -2.11 -5.10
C GLN A 9 1.38 -1.85 -3.60
N ARG A 10 2.08 -2.73 -2.89
CA ARG A 10 2.35 -2.58 -1.46
C ARG A 10 3.42 -1.54 -1.22
N ALA A 11 3.15 -0.64 -0.28
CA ALA A 11 4.04 0.45 0.06
C ALA A 11 4.13 0.68 1.56
N VAL A 12 5.23 1.32 1.94
CA VAL A 12 5.38 2.02 3.22
C VAL A 12 5.02 3.48 2.96
N ILE A 13 3.94 3.93 3.61
CA ILE A 13 3.44 5.29 3.56
C ILE A 13 3.94 6.00 4.82
N THR A 14 4.72 7.06 4.61
CA THR A 14 5.37 7.83 5.66
C THR A 14 4.85 9.27 5.62
N PRO A 15 4.31 9.79 6.74
CA PRO A 15 3.96 11.20 6.84
C PRO A 15 5.22 12.05 6.90
N ARG A 16 5.18 13.21 6.26
CA ARG A 16 6.26 14.19 6.27
C ARG A 16 5.91 15.40 7.14
N PRO A 17 6.91 16.16 7.61
CA PRO A 17 6.68 17.35 8.43
C PRO A 17 5.84 18.45 7.76
N ASP A 18 5.77 18.45 6.42
CA ASP A 18 4.96 19.38 5.63
C ASP A 18 3.47 18.96 5.50
N GLY A 19 3.07 17.88 6.16
CA GLY A 19 1.71 17.33 6.09
C GLY A 19 1.44 16.46 4.86
N THR A 20 2.43 16.25 4.00
CA THR A 20 2.29 15.34 2.86
C THR A 20 2.55 13.89 3.26
N LEU A 21 2.03 12.95 2.46
CA LEU A 21 2.35 11.53 2.57
C LEU A 21 3.27 11.13 1.44
N THR A 22 4.24 10.27 1.74
CA THR A 22 5.03 9.61 0.69
C THR A 22 5.06 8.12 0.79
N ALA A 23 5.00 7.48 -0.37
CA ALA A 23 4.97 6.05 -0.50
C ALA A 23 6.28 5.54 -1.11
N ALA A 24 6.83 4.47 -0.52
CA ALA A 24 7.92 3.69 -1.08
C ALA A 24 7.49 2.24 -1.21
N THR A 25 7.65 1.63 -2.38
CA THR A 25 7.27 0.22 -2.58
C THR A 25 8.18 -0.71 -1.79
N THR A 26 7.66 -1.85 -1.35
CA THR A 26 8.43 -2.84 -0.56
C THR A 26 9.34 -3.74 -1.41
N GLY A 27 9.73 -3.29 -2.61
CA GLY A 27 10.48 -4.08 -3.59
C GLY A 27 9.57 -4.91 -4.50
N GLY A 28 9.99 -6.13 -4.86
CA GLY A 28 9.31 -6.95 -5.88
C GLY A 28 7.83 -7.21 -5.60
N GLN A 29 6.95 -6.73 -6.48
CA GLN A 29 5.48 -6.73 -6.31
C GLN A 29 4.78 -8.02 -6.79
N GLN A 30 5.51 -9.12 -6.90
CA GLN A 30 4.93 -10.41 -7.32
C GLN A 30 3.97 -10.93 -6.25
N SER A 31 2.78 -11.38 -6.66
CA SER A 31 1.73 -11.87 -5.76
C SER A 31 2.13 -13.12 -4.96
N SER A 32 3.05 -13.94 -5.49
CA SER A 32 3.60 -15.12 -4.82
C SER A 32 4.56 -14.80 -3.66
N ARG A 33 4.99 -13.54 -3.51
CA ARG A 33 5.93 -13.12 -2.47
C ARG A 33 5.18 -12.55 -1.28
N LEU A 34 4.63 -13.44 -0.44
CA LEU A 34 3.95 -13.10 0.83
C LEU A 34 4.83 -12.22 1.76
N LEU A 35 6.16 -12.35 1.69
CA LEU A 35 7.11 -11.48 2.41
C LEU A 35 6.99 -9.98 2.06
N SER A 36 6.37 -9.60 0.93
CA SER A 36 6.16 -8.20 0.54
C SER A 36 5.08 -7.47 1.36
N LEU A 37 4.28 -8.21 2.14
CA LEU A 37 3.38 -7.65 3.16
C LEU A 37 4.10 -7.35 4.47
N HIS A 38 5.23 -8.00 4.75
CA HIS A 38 6.02 -7.73 5.94
C HIS A 38 6.73 -6.37 5.77
N GLY A 39 6.16 -5.33 6.38
CA GLY A 39 6.67 -3.97 6.36
C GLY A 39 5.81 -2.98 5.60
N ALA A 40 4.85 -3.42 4.77
CA ALA A 40 3.90 -2.51 4.13
C ALA A 40 2.80 -2.08 5.11
N ASN A 41 2.41 -0.80 5.08
CA ASN A 41 1.30 -0.25 5.87
C ASN A 41 0.16 0.28 4.99
N GLY A 42 0.23 0.07 3.67
CA GLY A 42 -0.84 0.38 2.75
C GLY A 42 -0.55 -0.06 1.32
N LEU A 43 -1.46 0.35 0.44
CA LEU A 43 -1.39 0.12 -1.00
C LEU A 43 -1.36 1.48 -1.72
N ILE A 44 -0.56 1.58 -2.77
CA ILE A 44 -0.71 2.61 -3.79
C ILE A 44 -1.50 2.05 -4.97
N ILE A 45 -2.34 2.89 -5.56
CA ILE A 45 -3.24 2.54 -6.67
C ILE A 45 -2.64 3.12 -7.94
N LEU A 46 -2.31 2.26 -8.90
CA LEU A 46 -1.78 2.63 -10.20
C LEU A 46 -2.81 2.29 -11.28
N PRO A 47 -3.64 3.27 -11.72
CA PRO A 47 -4.60 3.06 -12.79
C PRO A 47 -3.93 2.51 -14.06
N HIS A 48 -4.58 1.54 -14.68
CA HIS A 48 -4.19 1.10 -16.01
C HIS A 48 -4.45 2.20 -17.05
N GLY A 49 -3.70 2.16 -18.15
CA GLY A 49 -3.82 3.16 -19.22
C GLY A 49 -3.19 4.52 -18.92
N GLN A 50 -2.58 4.72 -17.75
CA GLN A 50 -1.94 6.00 -17.37
C GLN A 50 -0.41 6.02 -17.60
N GLY A 51 0.17 4.96 -18.16
CA GLY A 51 1.61 4.84 -18.41
C GLY A 51 2.42 4.58 -17.14
N ASP A 52 3.73 4.81 -17.20
CA ASP A 52 4.63 4.63 -16.06
C ASP A 52 4.46 5.77 -15.04
N PHE A 53 4.50 5.43 -13.75
CA PHE A 53 4.48 6.40 -12.65
C PHE A 53 5.92 6.66 -12.18
N PRO A 54 6.55 7.80 -12.55
CA PRO A 54 7.90 8.11 -12.11
C PRO A 54 7.94 8.42 -10.61
N ALA A 55 9.14 8.35 -10.03
CA ALA A 55 9.35 8.78 -8.65
C ALA A 55 8.90 10.24 -8.46
N GLY A 56 8.10 10.49 -7.43
CA GLY A 56 7.51 11.80 -7.15
C GLY A 56 6.15 12.05 -7.82
N ALA A 57 5.66 11.13 -8.65
CA ALA A 57 4.28 11.19 -9.13
C ALA A 57 3.28 11.12 -7.97
N GLN A 58 2.19 11.87 -8.08
CA GLN A 58 1.08 11.77 -7.14
C GLN A 58 0.19 10.60 -7.52
N VAL A 59 -0.12 9.77 -6.53
CA VAL A 59 -0.97 8.58 -6.66
C VAL A 59 -1.92 8.50 -5.50
N GLU A 60 -3.03 7.79 -5.68
CA GLU A 60 -3.94 7.47 -4.59
C GLU A 60 -3.34 6.36 -3.73
N ALA A 61 -3.58 6.44 -2.42
CA ALA A 61 -3.10 5.46 -1.46
C ALA A 61 -4.22 5.05 -0.49
N MET A 62 -4.25 3.76 -0.15
CA MET A 62 -5.14 3.17 0.83
C MET A 62 -4.31 2.67 2.00
N LEU A 63 -4.53 3.23 3.19
CA LEU A 63 -3.85 2.82 4.41
C LEU A 63 -4.51 1.56 5.00
N PHE A 64 -3.70 0.69 5.59
CA PHE A 64 -4.21 -0.43 6.36
C PHE A 64 -4.71 0.05 7.72
N ASP A 65 -5.90 -0.40 8.09
CA ASP A 65 -6.35 -0.33 9.47
C ASP A 65 -5.99 -1.63 10.19
N PHE A 66 -5.19 -1.50 11.24
CA PHE A 66 -4.81 -2.61 12.12
C PHE A 66 -5.52 -2.53 13.48
N SER A 67 -6.63 -1.80 13.57
CA SER A 67 -7.45 -1.78 14.78
C SER A 67 -7.90 -3.21 15.12
N GLN A 68 -7.25 -3.79 16.14
CA GLN A 68 -7.66 -5.06 16.70
C GLN A 68 -9.04 -4.85 17.32
N GLN A 69 -10.07 -5.46 16.73
CA GLN A 69 -11.34 -5.60 17.42
C GLN A 69 -11.07 -6.47 18.65
N ALA A 70 -10.98 -5.85 19.82
CA ALA A 70 -10.92 -6.57 21.09
C ALA A 70 -12.20 -7.41 21.18
N THR A 71 -12.08 -8.71 20.94
CA THR A 71 -13.17 -9.63 21.30
C THR A 71 -13.15 -9.72 22.81
N ASP A 72 -14.04 -8.94 23.44
CA ASP A 72 -14.37 -9.13 24.85
C ASP A 72 -14.98 -10.52 25.00
N LYS A 73 -14.13 -11.48 25.38
CA LYS A 73 -14.54 -12.78 25.92
C LYS A 73 -14.11 -12.77 27.37
N THR A 74 -15.00 -12.32 28.25
CA THR A 74 -14.94 -12.67 29.67
C THR A 74 -15.40 -14.13 29.80
N PRO A 75 -14.54 -15.10 30.17
CA PRO A 75 -15.00 -16.44 30.51
C PRO A 75 -15.51 -16.43 31.96
N THR A 76 -16.79 -16.75 32.14
CA THR A 76 -17.42 -17.15 33.42
C THR A 76 -16.87 -18.49 33.88
#